data_AF-A0A401LGB7-F1
#
_entry.id   AF-A0A401LGB7-F1
#
_cell.length_a   1.000
_cell.length_b   1.000
_cell.length_c   1.000
_cell.angle_alpha   90.00
_cell.angle_beta   90.00
_cell.angle_gamma   90.00
#
_symmetry.space_group_name_H-M   'P 1'
#
loop_
_entity.id
_entity.type
_entity.pdbx_description
1 polymer ?
#
loop_
_entity_poly.entity_id
_entity_poly.type
_entity_poly.pdbx_seq_one_letter_code
_entity_poly.pdbx_strand_id
1 'polypeptide(L)' 'MTYARLKKLIERGAYEKEDMLNKLDVFLMANRITEEQYQELVGMMG' A
#
# COMPACT_ATOMS: atom_id res chain seq x y z
N MET A 1 -6.39 9.70 -2.09
CA MET A 1 -7.42 8.97 -1.33
C MET A 1 -7.02 7.52 -1.04
N THR A 2 -6.60 6.76 -2.05
CA THR A 2 -6.21 5.34 -1.91
C THR A 2 -5.00 5.12 -0.97
N TYR A 3 -3.91 5.87 -1.18
CA TYR A 3 -2.70 5.81 -0.35
C TYR A 3 -2.98 6.07 1.13
N ALA A 4 -3.75 7.11 1.45
CA ALA A 4 -4.11 7.42 2.84
C ALA A 4 -4.88 6.28 3.54
N ARG A 5 -5.62 5.47 2.77
CA ARG A 5 -6.34 4.31 3.30
C ARG A 5 -5.43 3.10 3.50
N LEU A 6 -4.46 2.90 2.62
CA LEU A 6 -3.40 1.89 2.78
C LEU A 6 -2.50 2.23 3.97
N LYS A 7 -2.06 3.49 4.08
CA LYS A 7 -1.28 3.98 5.20
C LYS A 7 -1.99 3.74 6.54
N LYS A 8 -3.28 4.10 6.65
CA LYS A 8 -4.09 3.84 7.85
C LYS A 8 -4.26 2.35 8.17
N LEU A 9 -4.27 1.48 7.16
CA LEU A 9 -4.34 0.02 7.34
C LEU A 9 -3.00 -0.52 7.87
N ILE A 10 -1.88 -0.02 7.33
CA ILE A 10 -0.51 -0.35 7.78
C ILE A 10 -0.32 0.10 9.23
N GLU A 11 -0.67 1.36 9.54
CA GLU A 11 -0.58 1.90 10.90
C GLU A 11 -1.46 1.14 11.91
N ARG A 12 -2.57 0.55 11.46
CA ARG A 12 -3.43 -0.28 12.31
C ARG A 12 -2.85 -1.67 12.59
N GLY A 13 -1.80 -2.10 11.88
CA GLY A 13 -1.21 -3.43 12.02
C GLY A 13 -2.13 -4.58 11.61
N ALA A 14 -3.30 -4.29 11.06
CA ALA A 14 -4.29 -5.27 10.61
C ALA A 14 -4.14 -5.49 9.09
N TYR A 15 -2.94 -5.87 8.68
CA TYR A 15 -2.62 -6.18 7.29
C TYR A 15 -1.65 -7.36 7.25
N GLU A 16 -1.84 -8.25 6.27
CA GLU A 16 -0.85 -9.26 5.95
C GLU A 16 0.03 -8.71 4.82
N LYS A 17 1.36 -8.94 4.90
CA LYS A 17 2.31 -8.46 3.88
C LYS A 17 1.87 -8.85 2.46
N GLU A 18 1.37 -10.08 2.28
CA GLU A 18 0.87 -10.57 0.98
C GLU A 18 -0.40 -9.86 0.51
N ASP A 19 -1.39 -9.65 1.38
CA ASP A 19 -2.64 -8.93 1.01
C ASP A 19 -2.35 -7.46 0.66
N MET A 20 -1.37 -6.87 1.36
CA MET A 20 -0.99 -5.48 1.15
C MET A 20 -0.19 -5.27 -0.12
N LEU A 21 0.75 -6.19 -0.41
CA LEU A 21 1.44 -6.23 -1.69
C LEU A 21 0.45 -6.41 -2.86
N ASN A 22 -0.49 -7.36 -2.75
CA ASN A 22 -1.52 -7.56 -3.78
C ASN A 22 -2.38 -6.31 -4.01
N LYS A 23 -2.82 -5.65 -2.94
CA LYS A 23 -3.56 -4.38 -3.04
C LYS A 23 -2.72 -3.32 -3.73
N LEU A 24 -1.49 -3.13 -3.27
CA LEU A 24 -0.57 -2.15 -3.83
C LEU A 24 -0.30 -2.38 -5.32
N ASP A 25 -0.13 -3.64 -5.74
CA ASP A 25 0.04 -4.05 -7.14
C ASP A 25 -1.20 -3.69 -7.98
N VAL A 26 -2.39 -4.02 -7.50
CA VAL A 26 -3.66 -3.64 -8.15
C VAL A 26 -3.83 -2.12 -8.24
N PHE A 27 -3.41 -1.37 -7.22
CA PHE A 27 -3.49 0.09 -7.24
C PHE A 27 -2.45 0.74 -8.16
N LEU A 28 -1.26 0.16 -8.28
CA LEU A 28 -0.24 0.56 -9.23
C LEU A 28 -0.71 0.28 -10.66
N MET A 29 -1.23 -0.92 -10.90
CA MET A 29 -1.80 -1.33 -12.19
C MET A 29 -2.99 -0.45 -12.60
N ALA A 30 -3.82 -0.05 -11.64
CA ALA A 30 -4.92 0.90 -11.86
C ALA A 30 -4.48 2.37 -11.99
N ASN A 31 -3.17 2.67 -12.02
CA ASN A 31 -2.61 4.03 -12.03
C ASN A 31 -3.16 4.92 -10.90
N ARG A 32 -3.57 4.32 -9.77
CA ARG A 32 -4.13 5.03 -8.61
C ARG A 32 -3.09 5.49 -7.60
N ILE A 33 -1.90 4.91 -7.67
CA ILE A 33 -0.71 5.29 -6.90
C ILE A 33 0.50 5.25 -7.83
N THR A 34 1.52 6.04 -7.53
CA THR A 34 2.81 6.02 -8.24
C THR A 34 3.77 5.01 -7.59
N GLU A 35 4.81 4.60 -8.33
CA GLU A 35 5.86 3.72 -7.82
C GLU A 35 6.52 4.27 -6.54
N GLU A 36 6.71 5.59 -6.43
CA GLU A 36 7.19 6.23 -5.19
C GLU A 36 6.24 5.99 -4.00
N GLN A 37 4.93 6.14 -4.20
CA GLN A 37 3.95 5.89 -3.14
C GLN A 37 3.86 4.41 -2.77
N TYR A 38 4.06 3.52 -3.75
CA TYR A 38 4.18 2.09 -3.52
C TYR A 38 5.39 1.78 -2.65
N GLN A 39 6.58 2.28 -3.02
CA GLN A 39 7.80 2.05 -2.27
C GLN A 39 7.75 2.64 -0.86
N GLU A 40 7.15 3.82 -0.67
CA GLU A 40 6.92 4.37 0.67
C GLU A 40 6.05 3.44 1.51
N LEU A 41 4.91 2.97 0.99
CA LEU A 41 4.02 2.10 1.74
C LEU A 41 4.69 0.75 2.05
N VAL A 42 5.44 0.18 1.11
CA VAL A 42 6.23 -1.04 1.34
C VAL A 42 7.32 -0.82 2.38
N GLY A 43 7.99 0.33 2.36
CA GLY A 43 8.99 0.72 3.36
C GLY A 43 8.39 0.88 4.76
N MET A 44 7.15 1.38 4.87
CA MET A 44 6.43 1.44 6.15
C MET A 44 6.00 0.06 6.68
N MET A 45 5.97 -0.97 5.83
CA MET A 45 5.71 -2.37 6.20
C MET A 45 6.98 -3.15 6.53
N GLY A 46 8.15 -2.49 6.51
CA GLY A 46 9.47 -3.06 6.78
C GLY A 46 9.58 -3.66 8.17
#